data_AF-A0AAW2P959-F1
#
_entry.id   AF-A0AAW2P959-F1
#
_cell.length_a   1.000
_cell.length_b   1.000
_cell.length_c   1.000
_cell.angle_alpha   90.00
_cell.angle_beta   90.00
_cell.angle_gamma   90.00
#
_symmetry.space_group_name_H-M   'P 1'
#
loop_
_entity.id
_entity.type
_entity.pdbx_description
1 polymer ?
#
loop_
_entity_poly.entity_id
_entity_poly.type
_entity_poly.pdbx_seq_one_letter_code
_entity_poly.pdbx_strand_id
1 'polypeptide(L)'
;MDLQDTTMESQILHPLPRPPKYRLSVTKFLRRVIIARMAECPELASAYHRKLKEAYETEDKLKDPEILRRSEEHLERILDEAERKLTETTYLVGEEFTLADVVFIPLLSRLALLNLEEKYINTRLNVAEYWNVVQERPSYRKFFLEMLCSGIQVAGPTNPLNEPAKVDVYDYLITQE
;
A
#
# COMPACT_ATOMS: atom_id res chain seq x y z
N MET A 1 11.52 25.98 22.55
CA MET A 1 10.74 24.75 22.77
C MET A 1 10.76 24.04 21.43
N ASP A 2 11.85 23.29 21.23
CA ASP A 2 12.29 22.86 19.92
C ASP A 2 11.48 21.67 19.40
N LEU A 3 11.16 21.76 18.11
CA LEU A 3 10.51 20.76 17.29
C LEU A 3 11.39 19.50 17.20
N GLN A 4 11.26 18.60 18.17
CA GLN A 4 11.79 17.23 18.11
C GLN A 4 10.66 16.21 18.05
N ASP A 5 9.68 16.40 17.15
CA ASP A 5 8.64 15.41 16.92
C ASP A 5 8.38 15.17 15.42
N THR A 6 9.45 14.90 14.68
CA THR A 6 9.37 14.35 13.31
C THR A 6 10.12 13.03 13.16
N THR A 7 10.75 12.52 14.23
CA THR A 7 11.47 11.24 14.18
C THR A 7 10.52 10.04 14.34
N MET A 8 9.38 10.21 15.01
CA MET A 8 8.42 9.13 15.25
C MET A 8 7.64 8.71 14.00
N GLU A 9 7.42 9.60 13.03
CA GLU A 9 6.77 9.22 11.76
C GLU A 9 7.65 8.35 10.86
N SER A 10 8.97 8.35 11.08
CA SER A 10 9.91 7.58 10.27
C SER A 10 10.02 6.10 10.67
N GLN A 11 9.51 5.73 11.85
CA GLN A 11 9.55 4.34 12.34
C GLN A 11 8.32 3.51 11.97
N ILE A 12 7.21 4.14 11.59
CA ILE A 12 5.97 3.44 11.23
C ILE A 12 6.05 2.84 9.82
N LEU A 13 6.96 3.32 8.98
CA LEU A 13 7.09 2.87 7.60
C LEU A 13 8.51 2.41 7.28
N HIS A 14 8.95 1.32 7.92
CA HIS A 14 9.88 0.45 7.21
C HIS A 14 9.29 0.19 5.81
N PRO A 15 10.05 0.42 4.73
CA PRO A 15 9.49 0.34 3.40
C PRO A 15 9.00 -1.07 3.18
N LEU A 16 7.66 -1.22 3.20
CA LEU A 16 7.05 -2.51 2.94
C LEU A 16 7.61 -3.06 1.63
N PRO A 17 7.80 -4.38 1.52
CA PRO A 17 8.34 -5.01 0.33
C PRO A 17 7.45 -4.65 -0.87
N ARG A 18 7.88 -3.68 -1.67
CA ARG A 18 7.18 -3.27 -2.88
C ARG A 18 7.75 -4.05 -4.06
N PRO A 19 6.91 -4.80 -4.81
CA PRO A 19 7.31 -5.39 -6.07
C PRO A 19 7.96 -4.33 -6.98
N PRO A 20 9.02 -4.67 -7.75
CA PRO A 20 9.73 -3.70 -8.58
C PRO A 20 8.82 -2.85 -9.49
N LYS A 21 7.76 -3.46 -10.05
CA LYS A 21 6.75 -2.78 -10.87
C LYS A 21 5.98 -1.65 -10.16
N TYR A 22 5.94 -1.66 -8.83
CA TYR A 22 5.26 -0.64 -8.01
C TYR A 22 6.23 0.30 -7.29
N ARG A 23 7.53 0.23 -7.59
CA ARG A 23 8.51 1.17 -7.04
C ARG A 23 8.47 2.45 -7.86
N LEU A 24 8.21 3.57 -7.18
CA LEU A 24 8.36 4.89 -7.78
C LEU A 24 9.86 5.12 -8.05
N SER A 25 10.20 5.44 -9.29
CA SER A 25 11.56 5.79 -9.71
C SER A 25 11.56 7.17 -10.33
N VAL A 26 12.66 7.92 -10.13
CA VAL A 26 12.78 9.24 -10.74
C VAL A 26 13.23 9.07 -12.20
N THR A 27 12.27 9.13 -13.11
CA THR A 27 12.56 8.99 -14.54
C THR A 27 13.34 10.21 -15.09
N LYS A 28 14.03 10.01 -16.22
CA LYS A 28 14.72 11.11 -16.93
C LYS A 28 13.75 12.24 -17.30
N PHE A 29 12.52 11.90 -17.68
CA PHE A 29 11.49 12.89 -18.01
C PHE A 29 11.11 13.72 -16.79
N LEU A 30 10.76 13.06 -15.67
CA LEU A 30 10.39 13.75 -14.43
C LEU A 30 11.51 14.67 -13.93
N ARG A 31 12.76 14.20 -13.99
CA ARG A 31 13.93 15.02 -13.63
C ARG A 31 14.02 16.29 -14.49
N ARG A 32 13.80 16.20 -15.81
CA ARG A 32 13.82 17.36 -16.72
C ARG A 32 12.70 18.35 -16.40
N VAL A 33 11.49 17.85 -16.14
CA VAL A 33 10.36 18.69 -15.73
C VAL A 33 10.68 19.43 -14.44
N ILE A 34 11.20 18.73 -13.43
CA ILE A 34 11.60 19.34 -12.15
C ILE A 34 12.66 20.44 -12.38
N ILE A 35 13.69 20.17 -13.19
CA ILE A 35 14.74 21.17 -13.50
C ILE A 35 14.15 22.41 -14.20
N ALA A 36 13.24 22.23 -15.15
CA ALA A 36 12.58 23.36 -15.82
C ALA A 36 11.75 24.19 -14.82
N ARG A 37 11.00 23.54 -13.93
CA ARG A 37 10.23 24.23 -12.87
C ARG A 37 11.11 24.97 -11.87
N MET A 38 12.29 24.42 -11.54
CA MET A 38 13.28 25.12 -10.70
C MET A 38 13.78 26.41 -11.35
N ALA A 39 13.91 26.44 -12.68
CA ALA A 39 14.36 27.63 -13.42
C ALA A 39 13.24 28.69 -13.54
N GLU A 40 11.99 28.26 -13.68
CA GLU A 40 10.80 29.14 -13.74
C GLU A 40 10.44 29.74 -12.38
N CYS A 41 10.59 28.98 -11.29
CA CYS A 41 10.23 29.34 -9.92
C CYS A 41 11.42 29.12 -8.96
N PRO A 42 12.42 30.04 -8.92
CA PRO A 42 13.60 29.88 -8.09
C PRO A 42 13.29 29.75 -6.59
N GLU A 43 12.21 30.35 -6.10
CA GLU A 43 11.77 30.27 -4.71
C GLU A 43 11.41 28.84 -4.28
N LEU A 44 10.95 28.00 -5.22
CA LEU A 44 10.63 26.59 -4.97
C LEU A 44 11.82 25.65 -5.23
N ALA A 45 12.92 26.15 -5.80
CA ALA A 45 14.03 25.32 -6.26
C ALA A 45 14.64 24.47 -5.14
N SER A 46 14.77 25.03 -3.92
CA SER A 46 15.25 24.29 -2.75
C SER A 46 14.31 23.14 -2.35
N ALA A 47 12.99 23.37 -2.37
CA ALA A 47 12.00 22.35 -2.07
C ALA A 47 12.03 21.20 -3.09
N TYR A 48 12.17 21.54 -4.38
CA TYR A 48 12.33 20.54 -5.43
C TYR A 48 13.63 19.74 -5.29
N HIS A 49 14.77 20.38 -4.98
CA HIS A 49 16.04 19.67 -4.77
C HIS A 49 15.94 18.68 -3.61
N ARG A 50 15.32 19.12 -2.51
CA ARG A 50 15.08 18.27 -1.35
C ARG A 50 14.19 17.08 -1.71
N LYS A 51 13.08 17.30 -2.41
CA LYS A 51 12.18 16.21 -2.83
C LYS A 51 12.85 15.23 -3.79
N LEU A 52 13.67 15.74 -4.71
CA LEU A 52 14.43 14.91 -5.64
C LEU A 52 15.45 14.04 -4.89
N LYS A 53 16.16 14.62 -3.91
CA LYS A 53 17.09 13.91 -3.04
C LYS A 53 16.39 12.82 -2.23
N GLU A 54 15.28 13.14 -1.56
CA GLU A 54 14.45 12.18 -0.80
C GLU A 54 13.99 11.01 -1.69
N ALA A 55 13.61 11.29 -2.94
CA ALA A 55 13.19 10.25 -3.90
C ALA A 55 14.33 9.30 -4.29
N TYR A 56 15.53 9.84 -4.58
CA TYR A 56 16.71 9.01 -4.88
C TYR A 56 17.14 8.17 -3.68
N GLU A 57 17.22 8.76 -2.49
CA GLU A 57 17.56 8.04 -1.26
C GLU A 57 16.55 6.93 -0.97
N THR A 58 15.26 7.18 -1.23
CA THR A 58 14.22 6.15 -1.10
C THR A 58 14.40 5.04 -2.12
N GLU A 59 14.69 5.36 -3.38
CA GLU A 59 14.94 4.38 -4.43
C GLU A 59 16.13 3.48 -4.09
N ASP A 60 17.23 4.07 -3.60
CA ASP A 60 18.43 3.33 -3.20
C ASP A 60 18.17 2.40 -2.01
N LYS A 61 17.43 2.86 -0.99
CA LYS A 61 17.00 2.01 0.13
C LYS A 61 16.13 0.84 -0.32
N LEU A 62 15.27 1.04 -1.33
CA LEU A 62 14.42 -0.02 -1.89
C LEU A 62 15.19 -1.01 -2.78
N LYS A 63 16.42 -0.69 -3.17
CA LYS A 63 17.33 -1.60 -3.89
C LYS A 63 18.21 -2.41 -2.94
N ASP A 64 18.35 -1.98 -1.68
CA ASP A 64 19.11 -2.71 -0.68
C ASP A 64 18.41 -4.04 -0.33
N PRO A 65 18.98 -5.20 -0.70
CA PRO A 65 18.35 -6.49 -0.46
C PRO A 65 18.21 -6.80 1.04
N GLU A 66 19.08 -6.28 1.89
CA GLU A 66 19.03 -6.56 3.34
C GLU A 66 17.92 -5.76 4.02
N ILE A 67 17.67 -4.52 3.58
CA ILE A 67 16.52 -3.74 4.06
C ILE A 67 15.20 -4.42 3.66
N LEU A 68 15.12 -4.91 2.42
CA LEU A 68 13.92 -5.63 1.95
C LEU A 68 13.70 -6.91 2.75
N ARG A 69 14.74 -7.74 2.94
CA ARG A 69 14.66 -8.98 3.70
C ARG A 69 14.17 -8.73 5.13
N ARG A 70 14.75 -7.75 5.83
CA ARG A 70 14.32 -7.40 7.19
C ARG A 70 12.88 -6.91 7.25
N SER A 71 12.44 -6.15 6.24
CA SER A 71 11.05 -5.71 6.17
C SER A 71 10.08 -6.86 5.88
N GLU A 72 10.47 -7.82 5.03
CA GLU A 72 9.68 -9.04 4.78
C GLU A 72 9.54 -9.86 6.05
N GLU A 73 10.64 -10.11 6.76
CA GLU A 73 10.63 -10.88 8.02
C GLU A 73 9.80 -10.19 9.11
N HIS A 74 9.85 -8.86 9.19
CA HIS A 74 9.03 -8.13 10.15
C HIS A 74 7.54 -8.23 9.82
N LEU A 75 7.19 -8.11 8.53
CA LEU A 75 5.82 -8.28 8.06
C LEU A 75 5.29 -9.68 8.36
N GLU A 76 6.08 -10.72 8.07
CA GLU A 76 5.71 -12.11 8.35
C GLU A 76 5.44 -12.31 9.85
N ARG A 77 6.29 -11.77 10.73
CA ARG A 77 6.07 -11.84 12.19
C ARG A 77 4.77 -11.19 12.64
N ILE A 78 4.41 -10.03 12.07
CA ILE A 78 3.14 -9.35 12.40
C ILE A 78 1.96 -10.21 11.97
N LEU A 79 2.03 -10.81 10.77
CA LEU A 79 0.97 -11.65 10.24
C LEU A 79 0.85 -12.97 11.00
N ASP A 80 1.96 -13.57 11.42
CA ASP A 80 1.97 -14.80 12.24
C ASP A 80 1.41 -14.55 13.64
N GLU A 81 1.68 -13.37 14.22
CA GLU A 81 1.06 -12.95 15.48
C GLU A 81 -0.46 -12.79 15.32
N ALA A 82 -0.90 -12.12 14.23
CA ALA A 82 -2.32 -11.96 13.94
C ALA A 82 -3.01 -13.32 13.73
N GLU A 83 -2.39 -14.24 12.98
CA GLU A 83 -2.90 -15.61 12.77
C GLU A 83 -3.10 -16.34 14.08
N ARG A 84 -2.12 -16.27 14.99
CA ARG A 84 -2.21 -16.89 16.31
C ARG A 84 -3.36 -16.29 17.13
N LYS A 85 -3.53 -14.97 17.11
CA LYS A 85 -4.61 -14.29 17.85
C LYS A 85 -5.99 -14.66 17.30
N LEU A 86 -6.14 -14.67 15.98
CA LEU A 86 -7.40 -14.97 15.31
C LEU A 86 -7.79 -16.45 15.41
N THR A 87 -6.88 -17.34 15.81
CA THR A 87 -7.22 -18.72 16.15
C THR A 87 -8.12 -18.80 17.40
N GLU A 88 -7.96 -17.87 18.35
CA GLU A 88 -8.64 -17.91 19.65
C GLU A 88 -9.85 -16.99 19.71
N THR A 89 -9.86 -15.90 18.93
CA THR A 89 -10.85 -14.81 19.05
C THR A 89 -11.30 -14.30 17.69
N THR A 90 -12.52 -13.77 17.61
CA THR A 90 -13.09 -13.26 16.35
C THR A 90 -12.32 -12.06 15.76
N TYR A 91 -11.79 -11.19 16.62
CA TYR A 91 -10.97 -10.02 16.27
C TYR A 91 -9.61 -10.10 16.97
N LEU A 92 -8.66 -9.20 16.64
CA LEU A 92 -7.26 -9.33 17.09
C LEU A 92 -7.05 -9.32 18.62
N VAL A 93 -7.99 -8.74 19.38
CA VAL A 93 -7.88 -8.55 20.85
C VAL A 93 -9.06 -9.16 21.60
N GLY A 94 -9.95 -9.91 20.93
CA GLY A 94 -11.14 -10.48 21.56
C GLY A 94 -12.34 -10.60 20.62
N GLU A 95 -13.54 -10.60 21.19
CA GLU A 95 -14.79 -10.72 20.44
C GLU A 95 -15.33 -9.39 19.88
N GLU A 96 -14.74 -8.27 20.29
CA GLU A 96 -15.14 -6.94 19.83
C GLU A 96 -14.09 -6.33 18.90
N PHE A 97 -14.56 -5.51 17.96
CA PHE A 97 -13.70 -4.78 17.05
C PHE A 97 -13.03 -3.59 17.76
N THR A 98 -11.70 -3.51 17.68
CA THR A 98 -10.89 -2.55 18.44
C THR A 98 -9.96 -1.72 17.56
N LEU A 99 -9.16 -0.85 18.19
CA LEU A 99 -8.12 -0.09 17.51
C LEU A 99 -7.07 -1.00 16.83
N ALA A 100 -6.82 -2.20 17.36
CA ALA A 100 -5.91 -3.15 16.73
C ALA A 100 -6.36 -3.53 15.31
N ASP A 101 -7.66 -3.78 15.15
CA ASP A 101 -8.26 -4.12 13.87
C ASP A 101 -8.22 -2.91 12.91
N VAL A 102 -8.47 -1.70 13.41
CA VAL A 102 -8.39 -0.46 12.63
C VAL A 102 -6.99 -0.25 12.05
N VAL A 103 -5.92 -0.55 12.78
CA VAL A 103 -4.54 -0.39 12.27
C VAL A 103 -4.09 -1.54 11.40
N PHE A 104 -4.65 -2.74 11.59
CA PHE A 104 -4.29 -3.93 10.83
C PHE A 104 -4.96 -3.99 9.45
N ILE A 105 -6.20 -3.52 9.33
CA ILE A 105 -6.95 -3.53 8.06
C ILE A 105 -6.23 -2.79 6.92
N PRO A 106 -5.68 -1.57 7.10
CA PRO A 106 -4.90 -0.90 6.07
C PRO A 106 -3.69 -1.70 5.60
N LEU A 107 -3.07 -2.50 6.48
CA LEU A 107 -1.95 -3.39 6.11
C LEU A 107 -2.43 -4.49 5.15
N LEU A 108 -3.53 -5.18 5.47
CA LEU A 108 -4.09 -6.21 4.60
C LEU A 108 -4.58 -5.62 3.26
N SER A 109 -5.26 -4.48 3.32
CA SER A 109 -5.71 -3.74 2.12
C SER A 109 -4.55 -3.35 1.21
N ARG A 110 -3.42 -2.94 1.78
CA ARG A 110 -2.19 -2.63 1.04
C ARG A 110 -1.63 -3.87 0.33
N LEU A 111 -1.63 -5.04 0.99
CA LEU A 111 -1.16 -6.29 0.41
C LEU A 111 -2.06 -6.73 -0.74
N ALA A 112 -3.38 -6.58 -0.58
CA ALA A 112 -4.37 -6.80 -1.64
C ALA A 112 -4.11 -5.90 -2.85
N LEU A 113 -3.93 -4.60 -2.63
CA LEU A 113 -3.65 -3.62 -3.70
C LEU A 113 -2.35 -3.93 -4.47
N LEU A 114 -1.39 -4.60 -3.85
CA LEU A 114 -0.12 -4.99 -4.47
C LEU A 114 -0.14 -6.38 -5.11
N ASN A 115 -1.31 -7.05 -5.14
CA ASN A 115 -1.49 -8.44 -5.58
C ASN A 115 -0.59 -9.42 -4.81
N LEU A 116 -0.51 -9.26 -3.49
CA LEU A 116 0.32 -10.08 -2.60
C LEU A 116 -0.50 -10.97 -1.64
N GLU A 117 -1.82 -11.06 -1.84
CA GLU A 117 -2.73 -11.85 -0.98
C GLU A 117 -2.33 -13.31 -0.95
N GLU A 118 -2.04 -13.90 -2.11
CA GLU A 118 -1.61 -15.30 -2.22
C GLU A 118 -0.32 -15.60 -1.44
N LYS A 119 0.59 -14.62 -1.32
CA LYS A 119 1.85 -14.80 -0.60
C LYS A 119 1.65 -14.67 0.91
N TYR A 120 0.91 -13.66 1.35
CA TYR A 120 0.92 -13.22 2.75
C TYR A 120 -0.40 -13.43 3.50
N ILE A 121 -1.54 -13.42 2.81
CA ILE A 121 -2.86 -13.54 3.42
C ILE A 121 -3.35 -14.98 3.30
N ASN A 122 -3.45 -15.53 2.08
CA ASN A 122 -4.05 -16.85 1.84
C ASN A 122 -3.21 -18.02 2.36
N THR A 123 -1.96 -17.78 2.73
CA THR A 123 -1.10 -18.75 3.43
C THR A 123 -1.46 -18.93 4.91
N ARG A 124 -2.33 -18.08 5.45
CA ARG A 124 -2.73 -18.00 6.86
C ARG A 124 -4.26 -18.07 6.95
N LEU A 125 -4.79 -19.19 7.43
CA LEU A 125 -6.21 -19.50 7.33
C LEU A 125 -7.07 -18.48 8.08
N ASN A 126 -6.72 -18.20 9.34
CA ASN A 126 -7.54 -17.34 10.20
C ASN A 126 -7.45 -15.88 9.75
N VAL A 127 -6.28 -15.43 9.29
CA VAL A 127 -6.10 -14.10 8.67
C VAL A 127 -6.92 -13.97 7.39
N ALA A 128 -6.95 -15.00 6.55
CA ALA A 128 -7.74 -14.99 5.32
C ALA A 128 -9.25 -14.95 5.60
N GLU A 129 -9.73 -15.74 6.56
CA GLU A 129 -11.13 -15.70 7.00
C GLU A 129 -11.51 -14.34 7.59
N TYR A 130 -10.67 -13.81 8.49
CA TYR A 130 -10.81 -12.47 9.04
C TYR A 130 -10.86 -11.40 7.93
N TRP A 131 -10.00 -11.53 6.91
CA TRP A 131 -9.96 -10.59 5.79
C TRP A 131 -11.26 -10.57 5.00
N ASN A 132 -11.85 -11.74 4.73
CA ASN A 132 -13.15 -11.85 4.08
C ASN A 132 -14.25 -11.15 4.90
N VAL A 133 -14.28 -11.37 6.22
CA VAL A 133 -15.23 -10.71 7.13
C VAL A 133 -15.07 -9.19 7.10
N VAL A 134 -13.84 -8.69 7.12
CA VAL A 134 -13.56 -7.24 7.02
C VAL A 134 -14.08 -6.66 5.71
N GLN A 135 -13.85 -7.34 4.59
CA GLN A 135 -14.27 -6.88 3.26
C GLN A 135 -15.79 -6.73 3.14
N GLU A 136 -16.56 -7.56 3.85
CA GLU A 136 -18.01 -7.48 3.86
C GLU A 136 -18.56 -6.27 4.64
N ARG A 137 -17.79 -5.72 5.58
CA ARG A 137 -18.24 -4.61 6.45
C ARG A 137 -18.64 -3.39 5.63
N PRO A 138 -19.83 -2.80 5.86
CA PRO A 138 -20.28 -1.60 5.14
C PRO A 138 -19.30 -0.42 5.24
N SER A 139 -18.65 -0.25 6.40
CA SER A 139 -17.64 0.78 6.61
C SER A 139 -16.41 0.60 5.73
N TYR A 140 -15.92 -0.63 5.59
CA TYR A 140 -14.77 -0.94 4.75
C TYR A 140 -15.15 -0.84 3.28
N ARG A 141 -16.31 -1.38 2.88
CA ARG A 141 -16.80 -1.27 1.51
C ARG A 141 -16.95 0.18 1.08
N LYS A 142 -17.51 1.03 1.94
CA LYS A 142 -17.60 2.47 1.67
C LYS A 142 -16.21 3.09 1.49
N PHE A 143 -15.26 2.80 2.40
CA PHE A 143 -13.89 3.30 2.28
C PHE A 143 -13.19 2.81 1.00
N PHE A 144 -13.29 1.52 0.68
CA PHE A 144 -12.70 0.92 -0.50
C PHE A 144 -13.32 1.46 -1.79
N LEU A 145 -14.66 1.59 -1.84
CA LEU A 145 -15.37 2.20 -2.95
C LEU A 145 -15.03 3.68 -3.09
N GLU A 146 -14.98 4.45 -2.01
CA GLU A 146 -14.60 5.87 -2.05
C GLU A 146 -13.13 6.03 -2.49
N MET A 147 -12.22 5.16 -2.05
CA MET A 147 -10.83 5.15 -2.48
C MET A 147 -10.69 4.83 -3.98
N LEU A 148 -11.47 3.88 -4.49
CA LEU A 148 -11.51 3.55 -5.93
C LEU A 148 -12.24 4.62 -6.75
N CYS A 149 -13.31 5.21 -6.24
CA CYS A 149 -14.12 6.20 -6.96
C CYS A 149 -13.53 7.61 -6.91
N SER A 150 -12.67 7.93 -5.93
CA SER A 150 -11.91 9.20 -5.91
C SER A 150 -10.75 9.21 -6.91
N GLY A 151 -10.49 8.09 -7.56
CA GLY A 151 -9.61 7.96 -8.71
C GLY A 151 -10.13 6.87 -9.65
N ILE A 152 -11.04 7.26 -10.55
CA ILE A 152 -11.72 6.50 -11.64
C ILE A 152 -13.20 6.24 -11.32
N GLN A 153 -14.07 6.93 -12.04
CA GLN A 153 -15.50 6.65 -12.10
C GLN A 153 -15.71 5.35 -12.89
N VAL A 154 -16.06 4.25 -12.21
CA VAL A 154 -16.53 3.03 -12.88
C VAL A 154 -18.03 2.90 -12.63
N ALA A 155 -18.80 2.96 -13.71
CA ALA A 155 -20.25 2.81 -13.69
C ALA A 155 -20.64 1.41 -13.21
N GLY A 156 -21.69 1.36 -12.38
CA GLY A 156 -22.36 0.14 -11.94
C GLY A 156 -23.16 -0.59 -13.05
N PRO A 157 -23.93 -1.62 -12.68
CA PRO A 157 -23.81 -2.97 -13.27
C PRO A 157 -24.84 -3.26 -14.36
N THR A 158 -24.49 -4.14 -15.31
CA THR A 158 -25.47 -4.89 -16.11
C THR A 158 -25.03 -6.35 -16.32
N ASN A 159 -25.68 -7.25 -15.57
CA ASN A 159 -26.21 -8.60 -15.89
C ASN A 159 -25.34 -9.68 -16.60
N PRO A 160 -25.62 -11.00 -16.41
CA PRO A 160 -24.61 -11.97 -16.02
C PRO A 160 -24.65 -13.14 -17.02
N LEU A 161 -24.31 -12.90 -18.28
CA LEU A 161 -24.30 -13.95 -19.30
C LEU A 161 -23.20 -13.68 -20.32
N ASN A 162 -21.97 -13.58 -19.82
CA ASN A 162 -20.76 -13.96 -20.54
C ASN A 162 -19.65 -13.92 -19.51
N GLU A 163 -19.01 -15.04 -19.21
CA GLU A 163 -17.81 -15.09 -18.40
C GLU A 163 -16.67 -14.47 -19.22
N PRO A 164 -15.97 -13.40 -18.76
CA PRO A 164 -14.73 -13.00 -19.40
C PRO A 164 -13.57 -13.13 -18.41
N ALA A 165 -12.43 -13.55 -18.95
CA ALA A 165 -11.16 -13.70 -18.28
C ALA A 165 -10.86 -12.55 -17.30
N LYS A 166 -10.22 -12.90 -16.17
CA LYS A 166 -9.67 -11.97 -15.18
C LYS A 166 -8.81 -10.92 -15.91
N VAL A 167 -9.37 -9.73 -16.14
CA VAL A 167 -8.61 -8.61 -16.69
C VAL A 167 -7.89 -7.97 -15.53
N ASP A 168 -6.58 -8.18 -15.47
CA ASP A 168 -5.70 -7.46 -14.57
C ASP A 168 -5.81 -5.95 -14.88
N VAL A 169 -6.14 -5.16 -13.87
CA VAL A 169 -6.42 -3.72 -13.96
C VAL A 169 -5.27 -2.93 -14.62
N TYR A 170 -4.07 -3.51 -14.69
CA TYR A 170 -2.89 -2.93 -15.32
C TYR A 170 -2.80 -3.14 -16.85
N ASP A 171 -3.44 -4.17 -17.42
CA ASP A 171 -3.41 -4.41 -18.88
C ASP A 171 -4.28 -3.38 -19.64
N TYR A 172 -5.30 -2.83 -18.99
CA TYR A 172 -6.16 -1.79 -19.55
C TYR A 172 -5.43 -0.44 -19.73
N LEU A 173 -4.37 -0.20 -18.94
CA LEU A 173 -3.61 1.05 -18.99
C LEU A 173 -2.51 1.07 -20.06
N ILE A 174 -2.12 -0.09 -20.59
CA ILE A 174 -1.02 -0.21 -21.56
C ILE A 174 -1.54 -0.17 -23.02
N THR A 175 -2.83 -0.42 -23.24
CA THR A 175 -3.43 -0.50 -24.59
C THR A 175 -3.99 0.83 -25.11
N GLN A 176 -3.62 1.96 -24.50
CA GLN A 176 -4.02 3.31 -24.93
C GLN A 176 -2.84 4.18 -25.41
N GLU A 177 -1.70 3.57 -25.78
CA GLU A 177 -0.69 4.18 -26.68
C GLU A 177 -0.86 3.67 -28.11
#